data_AF-A0A9D5P5B3-F1
#
_entry.id   AF-A0A9D5P5B3-F1
#
_cell.length_a   1.000
_cell.length_b   1.000
_cell.length_c   1.000
_cell.angle_alpha   90.00
_cell.angle_beta   90.00
_cell.angle_gamma   90.00
#
_symmetry.space_group_name_H-M   'P 1'
#
loop_
_entity.id
_entity.type
_entity.pdbx_description
1 polymer ?
#
loop_
_entity_poly.entity_id
_entity_poly.type
_entity_poly.pdbx_seq_one_letter_code
_entity_poly.pdbx_strand_id
1 'polypeptide(L)'
;MKTKIVIIFLLSFHSLLSSAYEKELNDYPIPRNINGCFRILDKTIEPEDKELVKALHEDSICNHEEFTYPHMDFYHHWIQTDERPSRLVKYFERKGFYNYDEIYETILVSYHRYLNGQEIDLEKQNERFTERRKIRKEKQDKRNEEYALRLKMDTINGVYIPKDIEDCCVQLDKIISEEDKEYIKGLPKKKDTIDLHFSLGMWIRNNWGLWGGSRLQIYFLKKDINHPDDMSSKILEAYYDWLNKKR
;
A
#
# COMPACT_ATOMS: atom_id res chain seq x y z
N MET A 1 32.83 45.21 -20.28
CA MET A 1 31.45 45.27 -20.85
C MET A 1 31.58 45.20 -22.37
N LYS A 2 31.08 44.24 -23.14
CA LYS A 2 30.19 43.08 -22.95
C LYS A 2 30.75 41.97 -23.87
N THR A 3 31.05 40.79 -23.33
CA THR A 3 31.40 39.60 -24.13
C THR A 3 30.09 38.99 -24.61
N LYS A 4 29.87 38.96 -25.94
CA LYS A 4 28.70 38.31 -26.54
C LYS A 4 28.94 36.80 -26.53
N ILE A 5 28.12 36.07 -25.78
CA ILE A 5 28.03 34.62 -25.81
C ILE A 5 27.37 34.22 -27.13
N VAL A 6 28.09 33.48 -27.96
CA VAL A 6 27.55 32.81 -29.16
C VAL A 6 26.93 31.50 -28.68
N ILE A 7 25.61 31.42 -28.68
CA ILE A 7 24.87 30.17 -28.45
C ILE A 7 24.83 29.43 -29.78
N ILE A 8 25.58 28.33 -29.87
CA ILE A 8 25.51 27.38 -30.98
C ILE A 8 24.29 26.49 -30.73
N PHE A 9 23.24 26.66 -31.55
CA PHE A 9 22.14 25.70 -31.63
C PHE A 9 22.66 24.44 -32.35
N LEU A 10 22.90 23.37 -31.60
CA LEU A 10 23.03 22.02 -32.15
C LEU A 10 21.62 21.52 -32.49
N LEU A 11 21.22 21.76 -33.75
CA LEU A 11 20.11 21.08 -34.39
C LEU A 11 20.47 19.61 -34.56
N SER A 12 20.01 18.74 -33.65
CA SER A 12 19.96 17.31 -33.93
C SER A 12 18.84 17.07 -34.95
N PHE A 13 19.29 16.75 -36.16
CA PHE A 13 18.53 16.26 -37.30
C PHE A 13 17.44 15.27 -36.87
N HIS A 14 16.17 15.67 -36.98
CA HIS A 14 15.10 14.69 -37.12
C HIS A 14 15.17 14.20 -38.58
N SER A 15 15.77 13.03 -38.79
CA SER A 15 15.67 12.35 -40.07
C SER A 15 14.21 11.95 -40.29
N LEU A 16 13.50 12.73 -41.09
CA LEU A 16 12.24 12.34 -41.73
C LEU A 16 12.55 11.19 -42.70
N LEU A 17 12.39 9.97 -42.20
CA LEU A 17 12.27 8.76 -43.00
C LEU A 17 10.99 8.04 -42.51
N SER A 18 10.03 7.95 -43.42
CA SER A 18 8.75 7.26 -43.28
C SER A 18 8.92 5.86 -42.68
N SER A 19 8.43 5.62 -41.47
CA SER A 19 8.07 4.27 -41.03
C SER A 19 6.56 4.12 -41.10
N ALA A 20 6.10 2.96 -41.57
CA ALA A 20 4.72 2.56 -41.51
C ALA A 20 4.22 2.70 -40.05
N TYR A 21 2.97 3.14 -39.86
CA TYR A 21 2.32 3.18 -38.53
C TYR A 21 2.61 1.89 -37.76
N GLU A 22 3.49 1.98 -36.77
CA GLU A 22 3.78 0.90 -35.83
C GLU A 22 2.54 0.78 -34.95
N LYS A 23 1.86 -0.37 -35.03
CA LYS A 23 0.58 -0.55 -34.34
C LYS A 23 0.82 -0.57 -32.85
N GLU A 24 0.18 0.34 -32.13
CA GLU A 24 0.24 0.38 -30.68
C GLU A 24 -0.51 -0.82 -30.09
N LEU A 25 -0.18 -1.18 -28.84
CA LEU A 25 -0.85 -2.26 -28.11
C LEU A 25 -2.39 -2.15 -28.15
N ASN A 26 -2.88 -0.91 -28.10
CA ASN A 26 -4.31 -0.57 -28.09
C ASN A 26 -5.03 -0.91 -29.40
N ASP A 27 -4.29 -1.06 -30.52
CA ASP A 27 -4.85 -1.43 -31.83
C ASP A 27 -5.22 -2.91 -31.92
N TYR A 28 -4.84 -3.72 -30.93
CA TYR A 28 -5.11 -5.16 -30.89
C TYR A 28 -6.25 -5.50 -29.92
N PRO A 29 -7.12 -6.47 -30.29
CA PRO A 29 -8.14 -6.96 -29.37
C PRO A 29 -7.47 -7.66 -28.19
N ILE A 30 -8.06 -7.51 -27.00
CA ILE A 30 -7.60 -8.17 -25.77
C ILE A 30 -7.43 -9.68 -26.04
N PRO A 31 -6.25 -10.26 -25.73
CA PRO A 31 -6.00 -11.67 -25.98
C PRO A 31 -6.92 -12.56 -25.15
N ARG A 32 -7.11 -13.82 -25.56
CA ARG A 32 -8.03 -14.76 -24.86
C ARG A 32 -7.30 -15.73 -23.94
N ASN A 33 -5.98 -15.85 -24.08
CA ASN A 33 -5.11 -16.76 -23.35
C ASN A 33 -3.66 -16.29 -23.48
N ILE A 34 -2.75 -16.99 -22.78
CA ILE A 34 -1.33 -16.63 -22.71
C ILE A 34 -0.64 -16.60 -24.09
N ASN A 35 -0.91 -17.57 -24.97
CA ASN A 35 -0.33 -17.57 -26.33
C ASN A 35 -0.82 -16.39 -27.16
N GLY A 36 -2.06 -15.95 -26.92
CA GLY A 36 -2.60 -14.73 -27.50
C GLY A 36 -1.82 -13.49 -27.06
N CYS A 37 -1.39 -13.43 -25.80
CA CYS A 37 -0.53 -12.36 -25.29
C CYS A 37 0.78 -12.32 -26.06
N PHE A 38 1.51 -13.45 -26.11
CA PHE A 38 2.84 -13.50 -26.77
C PHE A 38 2.79 -13.04 -28.22
N ARG A 39 1.77 -13.46 -28.98
CA ARG A 39 1.61 -13.05 -30.37
C ARG A 39 1.39 -11.54 -30.54
N ILE A 40 0.78 -10.87 -29.57
CA ILE A 40 0.61 -9.42 -29.61
C ILE A 40 1.92 -8.75 -29.15
N LEU A 41 2.50 -9.21 -28.03
CA LEU A 41 3.78 -8.69 -27.51
C LEU A 41 4.91 -8.80 -28.55
N ASP A 42 4.99 -9.90 -29.30
CA ASP A 42 5.96 -10.06 -30.39
C ASP A 42 5.84 -9.00 -31.49
N LYS A 43 4.66 -8.39 -31.64
CA LYS A 43 4.40 -7.35 -32.65
C LYS A 43 4.50 -5.93 -32.12
N THR A 44 4.38 -5.74 -30.81
CA THR A 44 4.23 -4.41 -30.19
C THR A 44 5.39 -4.03 -29.30
N ILE A 45 6.22 -4.99 -28.88
CA ILE A 45 7.43 -4.72 -28.11
C ILE A 45 8.61 -4.54 -29.07
N GLU A 46 9.37 -3.47 -28.83
CA GLU A 46 10.58 -3.14 -29.57
C GLU A 46 11.66 -4.23 -29.43
N PRO A 47 12.54 -4.42 -30.44
CA PRO A 47 13.61 -5.41 -30.37
C PRO A 47 14.50 -5.27 -29.13
N GLU A 48 14.84 -4.04 -28.73
CA GLU A 48 15.69 -3.74 -27.56
C GLU A 48 15.02 -4.18 -26.26
N ASP A 49 13.72 -3.90 -26.11
CA ASP A 49 12.94 -4.29 -24.94
C ASP A 49 12.76 -5.82 -24.86
N LYS A 50 12.66 -6.51 -26.00
CA LYS A 50 12.65 -7.99 -26.02
C LYS A 50 13.97 -8.57 -25.52
N GLU A 51 15.10 -7.97 -25.92
CA GLU A 51 16.40 -8.39 -25.40
C GLU A 51 16.53 -8.11 -23.90
N LEU A 52 15.97 -7.00 -23.42
CA LEU A 52 15.90 -6.70 -21.99
C LEU A 52 15.04 -7.73 -21.24
N VAL A 53 13.83 -8.04 -21.74
CA VAL A 53 12.96 -9.09 -21.18
C VAL A 53 13.72 -10.42 -21.11
N LYS A 54 14.46 -10.80 -22.15
CA LYS A 54 15.26 -12.04 -22.18
C LYS A 54 16.38 -12.05 -21.14
N ALA A 55 17.03 -10.92 -20.92
CA ALA A 55 18.23 -10.81 -20.09
C ALA A 55 17.94 -10.71 -18.58
N LEU A 56 16.79 -10.15 -18.20
CA LEU A 56 16.45 -9.97 -16.79
C LEU A 56 16.09 -11.28 -16.09
N HIS A 57 16.42 -11.35 -14.81
CA HIS A 57 16.01 -12.45 -13.94
C HIS A 57 14.49 -12.42 -13.70
N GLU A 58 13.83 -13.59 -13.67
CA GLU A 58 12.36 -13.70 -13.51
C GLU A 58 11.80 -12.91 -12.33
N ASP A 59 12.51 -12.88 -11.20
CA ASP A 59 12.11 -12.13 -10.01
C ASP A 59 12.25 -10.60 -10.13
N SER A 60 12.95 -10.11 -11.15
CA SER A 60 13.26 -8.69 -11.33
C SER A 60 12.51 -8.05 -12.49
N ILE A 61 12.06 -8.82 -13.48
CA ILE A 61 11.41 -8.29 -14.70
C ILE A 61 10.27 -7.32 -14.36
N CYS A 62 9.38 -7.71 -13.44
CA CYS A 62 8.19 -6.92 -13.14
C CYS A 62 8.47 -5.63 -12.34
N ASN A 63 9.71 -5.42 -11.88
CA ASN A 63 10.13 -4.24 -11.13
C ASN A 63 11.06 -3.33 -11.95
N HIS A 64 11.33 -3.66 -13.22
CA HIS A 64 12.17 -2.85 -14.09
C HIS A 64 11.40 -1.65 -14.63
N GLU A 65 12.03 -0.48 -14.73
CA GLU A 65 11.37 0.79 -15.06
C GLU A 65 10.66 0.78 -16.44
N GLU A 66 11.25 0.15 -17.45
CA GLU A 66 10.71 -0.08 -18.80
C GLU A 66 9.44 -0.92 -18.79
N PHE A 67 9.26 -1.75 -17.76
CA PHE A 67 8.08 -2.60 -17.58
C PHE A 67 7.13 -2.05 -16.51
N THR A 68 7.28 -0.78 -16.15
CA THR A 68 6.32 -0.03 -15.33
C THR A 68 5.57 0.99 -16.17
N TYR A 69 4.44 1.46 -15.66
CA TYR A 69 3.67 2.52 -16.32
C TYR A 69 4.51 3.79 -16.50
N PRO A 70 4.51 4.44 -17.68
CA PRO A 70 3.66 4.17 -18.85
C PRO A 70 4.29 3.29 -19.96
N HIS A 71 5.48 2.72 -19.75
CA HIS A 71 6.33 2.24 -20.84
C HIS A 71 5.92 0.89 -21.45
N MET A 72 5.45 -0.06 -20.65
CA MET A 72 4.94 -1.36 -21.14
C MET A 72 3.66 -1.78 -20.42
N ASP A 73 2.69 -0.87 -20.35
CA ASP A 73 1.49 -1.11 -19.57
C ASP A 73 0.36 -1.76 -20.39
N PHE A 74 0.45 -3.08 -20.60
CA PHE A 74 -0.72 -3.88 -20.99
C PHE A 74 -1.65 -4.17 -19.80
N TYR A 75 -1.29 -3.76 -18.59
CA TYR A 75 -2.08 -3.97 -17.37
C TYR A 75 -3.44 -3.28 -17.51
N HIS A 76 -3.46 -1.99 -17.82
CA HIS A 76 -4.72 -1.24 -17.97
C HIS A 76 -5.54 -1.71 -19.17
N HIS A 77 -4.89 -2.03 -20.30
CA HIS A 77 -5.61 -2.41 -21.52
C HIS A 77 -6.16 -3.85 -21.50
N TRP A 78 -5.42 -4.82 -20.96
CA TRP A 78 -5.83 -6.23 -21.01
C TRP A 78 -6.46 -6.75 -19.71
N ILE A 79 -6.03 -6.20 -18.57
CA ILE A 79 -6.30 -6.75 -17.24
C ILE A 79 -7.30 -5.86 -16.48
N GLN A 80 -6.98 -4.58 -16.30
CA GLN A 80 -7.80 -3.61 -15.57
C GLN A 80 -8.70 -2.80 -16.52
N THR A 81 -9.61 -3.49 -17.20
CA THR A 81 -10.59 -2.84 -18.09
C THR A 81 -11.75 -2.23 -17.31
N ASP A 82 -12.28 -1.09 -17.76
CA ASP A 82 -13.42 -0.39 -17.13
C ASP A 82 -14.72 -1.22 -17.06
N GLU A 83 -14.85 -2.29 -17.86
CA GLU A 83 -16.07 -3.07 -17.98
C GLU A 83 -15.85 -4.58 -17.81
N ARG A 84 -16.22 -5.13 -16.63
CA ARG A 84 -16.23 -6.58 -16.29
C ARG A 84 -14.87 -7.29 -16.52
N PRO A 85 -14.59 -8.41 -15.83
CA PRO A 85 -13.34 -9.14 -16.08
C PRO A 85 -13.30 -9.62 -17.53
N SER A 86 -12.22 -9.24 -18.23
CA SER A 86 -11.98 -9.58 -19.63
C SER A 86 -11.92 -11.11 -19.83
N ARG A 87 -12.04 -11.59 -21.06
CA ARG A 87 -11.87 -13.04 -21.35
C ARG A 87 -10.49 -13.55 -20.94
N LEU A 88 -9.47 -12.68 -20.99
CA LEU A 88 -8.12 -12.97 -20.52
C LEU A 88 -8.09 -13.16 -19.02
N VAL A 89 -8.67 -12.23 -18.27
CA VAL A 89 -8.76 -12.31 -16.81
C VAL A 89 -9.45 -13.61 -16.40
N LYS A 90 -10.60 -13.94 -17.00
CA LYS A 90 -11.30 -15.20 -16.75
C LYS A 90 -10.48 -16.44 -17.12
N TYR A 91 -9.59 -16.35 -18.13
CA TYR A 91 -8.68 -17.43 -18.47
C TYR A 91 -7.67 -17.66 -17.34
N PHE A 92 -7.08 -16.61 -16.79
CA PHE A 92 -6.14 -16.70 -15.68
C PHE A 92 -6.81 -17.08 -14.35
N GLU A 93 -8.03 -16.62 -14.08
CA GLU A 93 -8.84 -17.05 -12.93
C GLU A 93 -9.05 -18.57 -12.93
N ARG A 94 -9.38 -19.15 -14.09
CA ARG A 94 -9.49 -20.61 -14.24
C ARG A 94 -8.16 -21.35 -14.05
N LYS A 95 -7.04 -20.64 -14.15
CA LYS A 95 -5.68 -21.16 -13.88
C LYS A 95 -5.20 -20.84 -12.46
N GLY A 96 -6.02 -20.17 -11.64
CA GLY A 96 -5.77 -19.94 -10.22
C GLY A 96 -5.09 -18.62 -9.87
N PHE A 97 -5.01 -17.69 -10.82
CA PHE A 97 -4.54 -16.31 -10.60
C PHE A 97 -5.75 -15.38 -10.44
N TYR A 98 -5.81 -14.63 -9.34
CA TYR A 98 -7.04 -13.93 -8.96
C TYR A 98 -6.87 -12.42 -8.79
N ASN A 99 -5.65 -11.92 -8.61
CA ASN A 99 -5.38 -10.47 -8.63
C ASN A 99 -4.72 -10.06 -9.95
N TYR A 100 -4.85 -8.78 -10.29
CA TYR A 100 -4.34 -8.25 -11.55
C TYR A 100 -2.82 -8.25 -11.61
N ASP A 101 -2.15 -8.01 -10.48
CA ASP A 101 -0.69 -8.04 -10.38
C ASP A 101 -0.14 -9.46 -10.62
N GLU A 102 -0.81 -10.50 -10.12
CA GLU A 102 -0.53 -11.92 -10.40
C GLU A 102 -0.58 -12.20 -11.90
N ILE A 103 -1.62 -11.72 -12.56
CA ILE A 103 -1.82 -11.94 -14.00
C ILE A 103 -0.73 -11.22 -14.80
N TYR A 104 -0.42 -9.98 -14.44
CA TYR A 104 0.63 -9.18 -15.05
C TYR A 104 2.00 -9.83 -14.91
N GLU A 105 2.39 -10.16 -13.67
CA GLU A 105 3.66 -10.82 -13.36
C GLU A 105 3.78 -12.13 -14.15
N THR A 106 2.70 -12.91 -14.21
CA THR A 106 2.67 -14.18 -14.95
C THR A 106 2.83 -13.99 -16.45
N ILE A 107 2.20 -12.98 -17.05
CA ILE A 107 2.33 -12.70 -18.48
C ILE A 107 3.79 -12.32 -18.81
N LEU A 108 4.40 -11.42 -18.04
CA LEU A 108 5.78 -10.98 -18.27
C LEU A 108 6.79 -12.12 -18.09
N VAL A 109 6.71 -12.86 -16.98
CA VAL A 109 7.61 -14.01 -16.73
C VAL A 109 7.41 -15.08 -17.79
N SER A 110 6.17 -15.38 -18.16
CA SER A 110 5.91 -16.37 -19.22
C SER A 110 6.39 -15.90 -20.60
N TYR A 111 6.38 -14.58 -20.87
CA TYR A 111 6.91 -14.02 -22.10
C TYR A 111 8.44 -14.09 -22.14
N HIS A 112 9.13 -13.81 -21.03
CA HIS A 112 10.55 -14.09 -20.88
C HIS A 112 10.90 -15.54 -21.19
N ARG A 113 10.15 -16.49 -20.61
CA ARG A 113 10.37 -17.92 -20.87
C ARG A 113 10.15 -18.27 -22.34
N TYR A 114 9.09 -17.74 -22.94
CA TYR A 114 8.80 -17.91 -24.36
C TYR A 114 9.96 -17.44 -25.24
N LEU A 115 10.48 -16.23 -25.01
CA LEU A 115 11.61 -15.68 -25.77
C LEU A 115 12.92 -16.47 -25.58
N ASN A 116 13.08 -17.13 -24.43
CA ASN A 116 14.23 -17.97 -24.12
C ASN A 116 14.03 -19.46 -24.44
N GLY A 117 12.90 -19.84 -25.07
CA GLY A 117 12.60 -21.24 -25.40
C GLY A 117 12.42 -22.15 -24.18
N GLN A 118 12.09 -21.58 -23.03
CA GLN A 118 11.86 -22.29 -21.78
C GLN A 118 10.40 -22.75 -21.65
N GLU A 119 10.16 -23.79 -20.85
CA GLU A 119 8.82 -24.31 -20.61
C GLU A 119 7.91 -23.32 -19.89
N ILE A 120 6.67 -23.20 -20.35
CA ILE A 120 5.66 -22.30 -19.79
C ILE A 120 4.66 -23.12 -18.99
N ASP A 121 5.00 -23.33 -17.71
CA ASP A 121 4.13 -23.96 -16.74
C ASP A 121 3.43 -22.91 -15.88
N LEU A 122 2.13 -22.71 -16.15
CA LEU A 122 1.30 -21.77 -15.40
C LEU A 122 0.89 -22.32 -14.03
N GLU A 123 0.82 -23.63 -13.86
CA GLU A 123 0.46 -24.25 -12.58
C GLU A 123 1.59 -24.02 -11.58
N LYS A 124 2.83 -24.31 -12.00
CA LYS A 124 4.04 -24.04 -11.20
C LYS A 124 4.22 -22.55 -10.88
N GLN A 125 3.95 -21.65 -11.83
CA GLN A 125 4.00 -20.20 -11.55
C GLN A 125 2.94 -19.79 -10.50
N ASN A 126 1.75 -20.40 -10.53
CA ASN A 126 0.70 -20.14 -9.53
C ASN A 126 1.03 -20.66 -8.12
N GLU A 127 1.88 -21.68 -7.98
CA GLU A 127 2.28 -22.20 -6.65
C GLU A 127 2.90 -21.10 -5.77
N ARG A 128 3.76 -20.25 -6.35
CA ARG A 128 4.37 -19.10 -5.64
C ARG A 128 3.32 -18.15 -5.08
N PHE A 129 2.29 -17.84 -5.85
CA PHE A 129 1.21 -16.95 -5.43
C PHE A 129 0.30 -17.60 -4.40
N THR A 130 0.03 -18.90 -4.56
CA THR A 130 -0.73 -19.70 -3.59
C THR A 130 -0.04 -19.69 -2.23
N GLU A 131 1.28 -19.91 -2.19
CA GLU A 131 2.05 -19.86 -0.95
C GLU A 131 2.07 -18.45 -0.34
N ARG A 132 2.32 -17.41 -1.16
CA ARG A 132 2.21 -16.01 -0.71
C ARG A 132 0.84 -15.71 -0.09
N ARG A 133 -0.25 -16.22 -0.66
CA ARG A 133 -1.62 -16.04 -0.15
C ARG A 133 -1.84 -16.78 1.18
N LYS A 134 -1.36 -18.02 1.32
CA LYS A 134 -1.42 -18.79 2.58
C LYS A 134 -0.71 -18.05 3.70
N ILE A 135 0.54 -17.62 3.48
CA ILE A 135 1.33 -16.87 4.47
C ILE A 135 0.62 -15.57 4.88
N ARG A 136 0.03 -14.84 3.93
CA ARG A 136 -0.73 -13.61 4.22
C ARG A 136 -1.96 -13.91 5.06
N LYS A 137 -2.70 -14.97 4.74
CA LYS A 137 -3.87 -15.41 5.50
C LYS A 137 -3.49 -15.82 6.93
N GLU A 138 -2.48 -16.67 7.10
CA GLU A 138 -1.99 -17.08 8.42
C GLU A 138 -1.55 -15.89 9.27
N LYS A 139 -0.83 -14.92 8.67
CA LYS A 139 -0.46 -13.67 9.35
C LYS A 139 -1.68 -12.85 9.76
N GLN A 140 -2.72 -12.80 8.93
CA GLN A 140 -3.96 -12.09 9.24
C GLN A 140 -4.75 -12.79 10.35
N ASP A 141 -4.87 -14.11 10.29
CA ASP A 141 -5.56 -14.91 11.30
C ASP A 141 -4.88 -14.75 12.65
N LYS A 142 -3.54 -14.83 12.70
CA LYS A 142 -2.76 -14.56 13.92
C LYS A 142 -2.98 -13.15 14.48
N ARG A 143 -3.02 -12.12 13.61
CA ARG A 143 -3.33 -10.74 14.05
C ARG A 143 -4.75 -10.62 14.61
N ASN A 144 -5.72 -11.30 14.01
CA ASN A 144 -7.10 -11.29 14.47
C ASN A 144 -7.25 -11.99 15.84
N GLU A 145 -6.56 -13.11 16.03
CA GLU A 145 -6.49 -13.81 17.32
C GLU A 145 -5.87 -12.93 18.41
N GLU A 146 -4.72 -12.30 18.12
CA GLU A 146 -4.07 -11.37 19.05
C GLU A 146 -4.99 -10.19 19.39
N TYR A 147 -5.61 -9.57 18.37
CA TYR A 147 -6.57 -8.50 18.55
C TYR A 147 -7.71 -8.92 19.50
N ALA A 148 -8.34 -10.08 19.25
CA ALA A 148 -9.45 -10.59 20.04
C ALA A 148 -9.06 -10.87 21.51
N LEU A 149 -7.81 -11.28 21.77
CA LEU A 149 -7.27 -11.43 23.12
C LEU A 149 -7.11 -10.07 23.80
N ARG A 150 -6.48 -9.10 23.12
CA ARG A 150 -6.21 -7.75 23.64
C ARG A 150 -7.46 -6.99 24.06
N LEU A 151 -8.60 -7.23 23.41
CA LEU A 151 -9.88 -6.61 23.78
C LEU A 151 -10.34 -6.92 25.20
N LYS A 152 -9.87 -8.03 25.78
CA LYS A 152 -10.30 -8.52 27.09
C LYS A 152 -9.24 -8.27 28.18
N MET A 153 -8.03 -7.87 27.79
CA MET A 153 -6.91 -7.69 28.71
C MET A 153 -7.00 -6.33 29.41
N ASP A 154 -6.68 -6.31 30.70
CA ASP A 154 -6.52 -5.08 31.47
C ASP A 154 -5.11 -4.50 31.37
N THR A 155 -4.15 -5.31 30.91
CA THR A 155 -2.74 -4.98 30.83
C THR A 155 -2.18 -5.56 29.54
N ILE A 156 -1.51 -4.75 28.72
CA ILE A 156 -0.86 -5.19 27.48
C ILE A 156 0.61 -4.77 27.56
N ASN A 157 1.53 -5.72 27.34
CA ASN A 157 2.99 -5.48 27.39
C ASN A 157 3.45 -4.76 28.68
N GLY A 158 2.85 -5.10 29.83
CA GLY A 158 3.16 -4.47 31.13
C GLY A 158 2.51 -3.10 31.36
N VAL A 159 1.76 -2.57 30.39
CA VAL A 159 1.03 -1.30 30.51
C VAL A 159 -0.43 -1.57 30.85
N TYR A 160 -0.91 -1.03 31.97
CA TYR A 160 -2.33 -1.04 32.31
C TYR A 160 -3.12 -0.21 31.29
N ILE A 161 -4.19 -0.79 30.76
CA ILE A 161 -5.05 -0.19 29.74
C ILE A 161 -6.27 0.41 30.42
N PRO A 162 -6.54 1.71 30.36
CA PRO A 162 -7.74 2.27 30.98
C PRO A 162 -9.03 1.65 30.43
N LYS A 163 -10.08 1.54 31.26
CA LYS A 163 -11.38 0.98 30.81
C LYS A 163 -12.33 2.02 30.21
N ASP A 164 -12.13 3.30 30.53
CA ASP A 164 -12.94 4.44 30.10
C ASP A 164 -12.16 5.76 30.27
N ILE A 165 -12.78 6.90 29.90
CA ILE A 165 -12.17 8.23 29.99
C ILE A 165 -11.78 8.62 31.43
N GLU A 166 -12.56 8.23 32.44
CA GLU A 166 -12.26 8.60 33.82
C GLU A 166 -11.00 7.88 34.31
N ASP A 167 -10.92 6.58 34.03
CA ASP A 167 -9.72 5.78 34.29
C ASP A 167 -8.51 6.33 33.50
N CYS A 168 -8.71 6.80 32.25
CA CYS A 168 -7.65 7.47 31.50
C CYS A 168 -7.09 8.67 32.28
N CYS A 169 -7.94 9.55 32.80
CA CYS A 169 -7.49 10.72 33.56
C CYS A 169 -6.74 10.31 34.83
N VAL A 170 -7.21 9.27 35.54
CA VAL A 170 -6.53 8.73 36.73
C VAL A 170 -5.15 8.16 36.38
N GLN A 171 -4.99 7.47 35.25
CA GLN A 171 -3.68 6.95 34.85
C GLN A 171 -2.75 8.07 34.36
N LEU A 172 -3.28 9.05 33.60
CA LEU A 172 -2.49 10.21 33.16
C LEU A 172 -1.94 11.00 34.33
N ASP A 173 -2.73 11.22 35.38
CA ASP A 173 -2.29 11.93 36.58
C ASP A 173 -1.12 11.25 37.30
N LYS A 174 -1.00 9.93 37.19
CA LYS A 174 0.10 9.19 37.82
C LYS A 174 1.40 9.28 37.02
N ILE A 175 1.31 9.43 35.70
CA ILE A 175 2.47 9.31 34.80
C ILE A 175 2.99 10.66 34.29
N ILE A 176 2.14 11.68 34.23
CA ILE A 176 2.51 13.01 33.75
C ILE A 176 3.20 13.78 34.88
N SER A 177 4.26 14.50 34.55
CA SER A 177 4.99 15.35 35.51
C SER A 177 4.14 16.54 35.97
N GLU A 178 4.42 17.11 37.15
CA GLU A 178 3.69 18.31 37.61
C GLU A 178 3.91 19.50 36.66
N GLU A 179 5.10 19.65 36.06
CA GLU A 179 5.39 20.67 35.05
C GLU A 179 4.49 20.52 33.80
N ASP A 180 4.39 19.31 33.26
CA ASP A 180 3.51 19.04 32.11
C ASP A 180 2.03 19.22 32.47
N LYS A 181 1.62 18.88 33.69
CA LYS A 181 0.25 19.15 34.17
C LYS A 181 -0.03 20.65 34.21
N GLU A 182 0.92 21.45 34.71
CA GLU A 182 0.81 22.91 34.71
C GLU A 182 0.74 23.48 33.29
N TYR A 183 1.55 22.97 32.37
CA TYR A 183 1.49 23.33 30.95
C TYR A 183 0.11 23.03 30.35
N ILE A 184 -0.40 21.81 30.52
CA ILE A 184 -1.72 21.40 30.00
C ILE A 184 -2.83 22.27 30.60
N LYS A 185 -2.77 22.51 31.92
CA LYS A 185 -3.74 23.35 32.63
C LYS A 185 -3.71 24.81 32.16
N GLY A 186 -2.52 25.30 31.78
CA GLY A 186 -2.29 26.65 31.28
C GLY A 186 -2.72 26.89 29.83
N LEU A 187 -3.14 25.85 29.09
CA LEU A 187 -3.62 26.01 27.71
C LEU A 187 -4.84 26.96 27.66
N PRO A 188 -4.86 27.95 26.73
CA PRO A 188 -5.90 28.97 26.68
C PRO A 188 -7.31 28.40 26.47
N LYS A 189 -7.43 27.35 25.66
CA LYS A 189 -8.70 26.68 25.37
C LYS A 189 -8.49 25.18 25.36
N LYS A 190 -9.54 24.45 25.75
CA LYS A 190 -9.60 22.99 25.66
C LYS A 190 -9.18 22.42 24.29
N LYS A 191 -9.57 23.07 23.19
CA LYS A 191 -9.20 22.62 21.84
C LYS A 191 -7.70 22.73 21.54
N ASP A 192 -6.96 23.53 22.30
CA ASP A 192 -5.53 23.74 22.11
C ASP A 192 -4.73 22.52 22.61
N THR A 193 -5.38 21.52 23.22
CA THR A 193 -4.76 20.19 23.47
C THR A 193 -4.34 19.48 22.19
N ILE A 194 -4.77 19.94 21.01
CA ILE A 194 -4.27 19.45 19.72
C ILE A 194 -2.75 19.59 19.59
N ASP A 195 -2.14 20.56 20.28
CA ASP A 195 -0.68 20.76 20.27
C ASP A 195 0.06 19.55 20.89
N LEU A 196 -0.65 18.73 21.69
CA LEU A 196 -0.14 17.51 22.30
C LEU A 196 -0.30 16.27 21.40
N HIS A 197 -0.88 16.43 20.19
CA HIS A 197 -1.29 15.31 19.33
C HIS A 197 -0.14 14.37 18.97
N PHE A 198 1.04 14.92 18.68
CA PHE A 198 2.25 14.16 18.32
C PHE A 198 3.13 13.79 19.51
N SER A 199 2.87 14.34 20.70
CA SER A 199 3.57 13.99 21.94
C SER A 199 2.73 13.03 22.78
N LEU A 200 2.02 13.55 23.79
CA LEU A 200 1.19 12.75 24.71
C LEU A 200 0.09 11.98 23.97
N GLY A 201 -0.51 12.59 22.94
CA GLY A 201 -1.50 11.91 22.10
C GLY A 201 -0.93 10.66 21.42
N MET A 202 0.27 10.76 20.83
CA MET A 202 0.95 9.63 20.20
C MET A 202 1.30 8.55 21.23
N TRP A 203 1.79 8.97 22.40
CA TRP A 203 2.06 8.05 23.50
C TRP A 203 0.80 7.27 23.92
N ILE A 204 -0.33 7.95 24.11
CA ILE A 204 -1.63 7.35 24.44
C ILE A 204 -2.02 6.29 23.40
N ARG A 205 -1.96 6.63 22.11
CA ARG A 205 -2.37 5.71 21.03
C ARG A 205 -1.54 4.43 21.01
N ASN A 206 -0.23 4.56 21.19
CA ASN A 206 0.72 3.46 21.11
C ASN A 206 0.68 2.57 22.37
N ASN A 207 0.62 3.19 23.56
CA ASN A 207 0.71 2.45 24.83
C ASN A 207 -0.63 1.89 25.30
N TRP A 208 -1.75 2.58 25.00
CA TRP A 208 -3.08 2.08 25.36
C TRP A 208 -3.76 1.29 24.25
N GLY A 209 -3.00 0.92 23.20
CA GLY A 209 -3.42 -0.02 22.18
C GLY A 209 -4.57 0.47 21.30
N LEU A 210 -4.63 1.77 21.01
CA LEU A 210 -5.74 2.34 20.22
C LEU A 210 -5.67 1.95 18.73
N TRP A 211 -4.48 1.60 18.20
CA TRP A 211 -4.33 1.06 16.84
C TRP A 211 -4.59 -0.45 16.76
N GLY A 212 -3.98 -1.21 17.67
CA GLY A 212 -3.91 -2.68 17.60
C GLY A 212 -4.95 -3.42 18.42
N GLY A 213 -5.93 -2.72 19.01
CA GLY A 213 -6.96 -3.32 19.86
C GLY A 213 -6.63 -3.24 21.34
N SER A 214 -7.64 -2.81 22.10
CA SER A 214 -7.63 -2.80 23.56
C SER A 214 -9.06 -2.61 24.10
N ARG A 215 -9.27 -2.88 25.39
CA ARG A 215 -10.56 -2.59 26.04
C ARG A 215 -10.94 -1.10 25.97
N LEU A 216 -9.95 -0.20 25.98
CA LEU A 216 -10.16 1.24 25.82
C LEU A 216 -10.64 1.59 24.40
N GLN A 217 -10.05 0.96 23.38
CA GLN A 217 -10.48 1.13 22.00
C GLN A 217 -11.97 0.76 21.86
N ILE A 218 -12.40 -0.37 22.46
CA ILE A 218 -13.80 -0.81 22.44
C ILE A 218 -14.72 0.20 23.13
N TYR A 219 -14.28 0.83 24.22
CA TYR A 219 -15.05 1.90 24.85
C TYR A 219 -15.34 3.05 23.88
N PHE A 220 -14.37 3.46 23.07
CA PHE A 220 -14.55 4.52 22.07
C PHE A 220 -15.35 4.09 20.84
N LEU A 221 -15.12 2.87 20.34
CA LEU A 221 -15.89 2.31 19.22
C LEU A 221 -17.39 2.25 19.54
N LYS A 222 -17.76 1.91 20.79
CA LYS A 222 -19.15 1.95 21.27
C LYS A 222 -19.77 3.35 21.33
N LYS A 223 -18.96 4.39 21.11
CA LYS A 223 -19.37 5.81 21.07
C LYS A 223 -19.18 6.42 19.69
N ASP A 224 -19.02 5.59 18.66
CA ASP A 224 -18.81 5.98 17.27
C ASP A 224 -17.54 6.84 17.05
N ILE A 225 -16.55 6.72 17.94
CA ILE A 225 -15.22 7.33 17.79
C ILE A 225 -14.27 6.25 17.31
N ASN A 226 -14.01 6.22 16.01
CA ASN A 226 -13.36 5.08 15.36
C ASN A 226 -11.87 5.28 15.07
N HIS A 227 -11.42 6.52 14.88
CA HIS A 227 -10.02 6.80 14.59
C HIS A 227 -9.21 6.98 15.88
N PRO A 228 -8.05 6.32 16.04
CA PRO A 228 -7.22 6.45 17.25
C PRO A 228 -6.79 7.89 17.57
N ASP A 229 -6.62 8.73 16.55
CA ASP A 229 -6.35 10.16 16.73
C ASP A 229 -7.50 10.88 17.44
N ASP A 230 -8.74 10.60 17.04
CA ASP A 230 -9.94 11.18 17.66
C ASP A 230 -10.09 10.67 19.09
N MET A 231 -9.87 9.37 19.32
CA MET A 231 -9.90 8.75 20.65
C MET A 231 -8.91 9.45 21.60
N SER A 232 -7.65 9.59 21.17
CA SER A 232 -6.61 10.26 21.97
C SER A 232 -6.89 11.75 22.17
N SER A 233 -7.45 12.44 21.17
CA SER A 233 -7.86 13.84 21.31
C SER A 233 -8.95 14.00 22.36
N LYS A 234 -9.93 13.09 22.41
CA LYS A 234 -10.98 13.09 23.45
C LYS A 234 -10.45 12.81 24.85
N ILE A 235 -9.43 11.95 24.96
CA ILE A 235 -8.73 11.71 26.23
C ILE A 235 -8.01 12.98 26.71
N LEU A 236 -7.26 13.63 25.83
CA LEU A 236 -6.52 14.85 26.16
C LEU A 236 -7.45 15.99 26.57
N GLU A 237 -8.52 16.19 25.80
CA GLU A 237 -9.62 17.11 26.10
C GLU A 237 -10.24 16.84 27.48
N ALA A 238 -10.49 15.58 27.82
CA ALA A 238 -11.05 15.19 29.11
C ALA A 238 -10.06 15.42 30.25
N TYR A 239 -8.77 15.14 30.03
CA TYR A 239 -7.73 15.35 31.02
C TYR A 239 -7.51 16.84 31.31
N TYR A 240 -7.58 17.71 30.29
CA TYR A 240 -7.62 19.16 30.47
C TYR A 240 -8.76 19.61 31.40
N ASP A 241 -9.98 19.12 31.16
CA ASP A 241 -11.13 19.44 32.02
C ASP A 241 -10.92 18.92 33.44
N TRP A 242 -10.36 17.72 33.57
CA TRP A 242 -10.12 17.06 34.85
C TRP A 242 -9.11 17.82 35.71
N LEU A 243 -8.00 18.31 35.13
CA LEU A 243 -7.01 19.16 35.80
C LEU A 243 -7.61 20.50 36.28
N ASN A 244 -8.57 21.04 35.53
CA ASN A 244 -9.22 22.31 35.85
C ASN A 244 -10.38 22.16 36.85
N LYS A 245 -10.93 20.96 37.04
CA LYS A 245 -12.02 20.65 37.99
C LYS A 245 -11.54 20.26 39.39
N LYS A 246 -10.30 19.79 39.57
CA LYS A 246 -9.68 19.43 40.86
C LYS A 246 -9.41 20.64 41.81
N ARG A 247 -10.25 21.68 41.76
CA ARG A 247 -10.14 22.85 42.65
C ARG A 247 -10.59 22.53 44.07
#